data_AF-A0A849C7W0-F1
#
_entry.id   AF-A0A849C7W0-F1
#
_cell.length_a   1.000
_cell.length_b   1.000
_cell.length_c   1.000
_cell.angle_alpha   90.00
_cell.angle_beta   90.00
_cell.angle_gamma   90.00
#
_symmetry.space_group_name_H-M   'P 1'
#
loop_
_entity.id
_entity.type
_entity.pdbx_description
1 polymer ?
#
loop_
_entity_poly.entity_id
_entity_poly.type
_entity_poly.pdbx_seq_one_letter_code
_entity_poly.pdbx_strand_id
1 'polypeptide(L)'
;MAAVLVLSPMAMPSANADTDYGGCVLFTNDRAATIDSLRFRCSPAQQDAIFLDAPGGNVPMGVKDGWVARPPEMQGWAPALWIGKTFYTGPEGGFLMNRLTGAGIEGWPADVYSGPALMDGRPTWVLNYAPSPTPQVYDEIREVTPGVWFGYSWWRDGGQVSLMLTFILA
;
A
#
# COMPACT_ATOMS: atom_id res chain seq x y z
N MET A 1 47.47 -3.98 35.22
CA MET A 1 46.07 -4.45 35.23
C MET A 1 45.36 -3.79 34.07
N ALA A 2 45.06 -4.53 32.99
CA ALA A 2 44.34 -4.02 31.83
C ALA A 2 42.88 -4.45 31.94
N ALA A 3 41.97 -3.48 32.01
CA ALA A 3 40.53 -3.74 32.00
C ALA A 3 40.07 -3.95 30.55
N VAL A 4 39.59 -5.16 30.25
CA VAL A 4 38.97 -5.50 28.97
C VAL A 4 37.53 -4.98 29.02
N LEU A 5 37.20 -3.98 28.20
CA LEU A 5 35.81 -3.58 27.98
C LEU A 5 35.12 -4.63 27.11
N VAL A 6 34.17 -5.34 27.70
CA VAL A 6 33.28 -6.26 26.99
C VAL A 6 32.12 -5.45 26.44
N LEU A 7 32.16 -5.14 25.15
CA LEU A 7 31.02 -4.58 24.42
C LEU A 7 29.93 -5.67 24.34
N SER A 8 28.83 -5.46 25.04
CA SER A 8 27.64 -6.29 24.89
C SER A 8 27.05 -6.09 23.49
N PRO A 9 26.61 -7.15 22.78
CA PRO A 9 25.90 -6.97 21.53
C PRO A 9 24.59 -6.23 21.82
N MET A 10 24.37 -5.11 21.13
CA MET A 10 23.05 -4.47 21.09
C MET A 10 22.07 -5.50 20.54
N ALA A 11 21.11 -5.93 21.37
CA ALA A 11 19.97 -6.71 20.90
C ALA A 11 19.24 -5.86 19.86
N MET A 12 19.27 -6.29 18.60
CA MET A 12 18.35 -5.74 17.61
C MET A 12 16.93 -6.03 18.09
N PRO A 13 15.99 -5.06 18.02
CA PRO A 13 14.60 -5.33 18.33
C PRO A 13 14.15 -6.51 17.45
N SER A 14 13.75 -7.61 18.07
CA SER A 14 13.03 -8.66 17.39
C SER A 14 11.76 -8.05 16.82
N ALA A 15 11.52 -8.19 15.52
CA ALA A 15 10.26 -7.81 14.92
C ALA A 15 9.14 -8.58 15.65
N ASN A 16 8.35 -7.87 16.46
CA ASN A 16 7.16 -8.46 17.04
C ASN A 16 6.11 -8.52 15.93
N ALA A 17 5.64 -9.73 15.63
CA ALA A 17 4.43 -9.92 14.86
C ALA A 17 3.28 -9.28 15.65
N ASP A 18 2.71 -8.19 15.15
CA ASP A 18 1.67 -7.46 15.90
C ASP A 18 0.28 -8.03 15.62
N THR A 19 0.05 -8.55 14.41
CA THR A 19 -1.19 -9.22 14.03
C THR A 19 -0.91 -10.37 13.07
N ASP A 20 -1.45 -11.55 13.39
CA ASP A 20 -1.36 -12.76 12.57
C ASP A 20 -2.75 -13.17 12.07
N TYR A 21 -2.90 -13.24 10.75
CA TYR A 21 -4.11 -13.66 10.05
C TYR A 21 -4.06 -15.14 9.64
N GLY A 22 -3.32 -15.99 10.36
CA GLY A 22 -3.15 -17.41 10.08
C GLY A 22 -1.97 -17.70 9.14
N GLY A 23 -0.79 -17.19 9.48
CA GLY A 23 0.46 -17.29 8.70
C GLY A 23 0.73 -16.08 7.79
N CYS A 24 -0.23 -15.18 7.67
CA CYS A 24 -0.11 -13.87 7.05
C CYS A 24 0.08 -12.84 8.16
N VAL A 25 1.30 -12.35 8.33
CA VAL A 25 1.70 -11.55 9.49
C VAL A 25 1.98 -10.10 9.09
N LEU A 26 1.56 -9.14 9.92
CA LEU A 26 1.91 -7.74 9.80
C LEU A 26 2.89 -7.33 10.93
N PHE A 27 3.86 -6.48 10.59
CA PHE A 27 4.92 -6.05 11.49
C PHE A 27 4.96 -4.52 11.55
N THR A 28 4.54 -3.92 12.67
CA THR A 28 4.44 -2.45 12.85
C THR A 28 5.80 -1.76 12.72
N ASN A 29 6.88 -2.47 13.10
CA ASN A 29 8.24 -1.94 13.10
C ASN A 29 9.10 -2.43 11.93
N ASP A 30 8.53 -3.21 11.01
CA ASP A 30 9.23 -3.73 9.82
C ASP A 30 8.33 -3.67 8.58
N ARG A 31 8.46 -2.55 7.86
CA ARG A 31 7.70 -2.31 6.63
C ARG A 31 8.04 -3.33 5.54
N ALA A 32 9.31 -3.72 5.43
CA ALA A 32 9.75 -4.66 4.40
C ALA A 32 9.16 -6.06 4.65
N ALA A 33 9.19 -6.55 5.89
CA ALA A 33 8.55 -7.81 6.25
C ALA A 33 7.03 -7.79 6.02
N THR A 34 6.38 -6.65 6.29
CA THR A 34 4.94 -6.47 6.01
C THR A 34 4.64 -6.52 4.51
N ILE A 35 5.41 -5.82 3.68
CA ILE A 35 5.29 -5.86 2.22
C ILE A 35 5.46 -7.29 1.70
N ASP A 36 6.50 -8.00 2.14
CA ASP A 36 6.77 -9.38 1.73
C ASP A 36 5.65 -10.34 2.13
N SER A 37 5.12 -10.18 3.35
CA SER A 37 3.99 -10.98 3.83
C SER A 37 2.75 -10.76 2.94
N LEU A 38 2.36 -9.51 2.70
CA LEU A 38 1.21 -9.16 1.86
C LEU A 38 1.33 -9.71 0.43
N ARG A 39 2.54 -9.69 -0.15
CA ARG A 39 2.76 -10.13 -1.54
C ARG A 39 2.87 -11.63 -1.71
N PHE A 40 3.48 -12.32 -0.76
CA PHE A 40 3.98 -13.67 -0.97
C PHE A 40 3.49 -14.71 0.04
N ARG A 41 2.84 -14.28 1.14
CA ARG A 41 2.35 -15.18 2.20
C ARG A 41 0.84 -15.12 2.37
N CYS A 42 0.27 -13.93 2.24
CA CYS A 42 -1.15 -13.70 2.43
C CYS A 42 -1.98 -14.22 1.25
N SER A 43 -2.96 -15.07 1.56
CA SER A 43 -4.02 -15.44 0.62
C SER A 43 -4.96 -14.25 0.33
N PRO A 44 -5.75 -14.29 -0.75
CA PRO A 44 -6.72 -13.23 -1.03
C PRO A 44 -7.69 -12.95 0.12
N ALA A 45 -8.22 -14.00 0.78
CA ALA A 45 -9.12 -13.84 1.92
C ALA A 45 -8.44 -13.19 3.13
N GLN A 46 -7.15 -13.45 3.35
CA GLN A 46 -6.37 -12.80 4.41
C GLN A 46 -6.09 -11.33 4.07
N GLN A 47 -5.79 -11.01 2.81
CA GLN A 47 -5.68 -9.63 2.35
C GLN A 47 -6.99 -8.85 2.51
N ASP A 48 -8.13 -9.48 2.16
CA ASP A 48 -9.45 -8.89 2.38
C ASP A 48 -9.69 -8.64 3.87
N ALA A 49 -9.41 -9.62 4.75
CA ALA A 49 -9.55 -9.46 6.20
C ALA A 49 -8.67 -8.31 6.75
N ILE A 50 -7.41 -8.21 6.30
CA ILE A 50 -6.50 -7.13 6.67
C ILE A 50 -7.08 -5.75 6.30
N PHE A 51 -7.63 -5.61 5.08
CA PHE A 51 -8.20 -4.36 4.64
C PHE A 51 -9.46 -3.99 5.45
N LEU A 52 -10.32 -4.98 5.73
CA LEU A 52 -11.53 -4.80 6.53
C LEU A 52 -11.22 -4.40 7.98
N ASP A 53 -10.16 -4.94 8.57
CA ASP A 53 -9.76 -4.63 9.95
C ASP A 53 -9.05 -3.27 10.06
N ALA A 54 -8.37 -2.83 9.00
CA ALA A 54 -7.61 -1.59 9.00
C ALA A 54 -8.47 -0.33 9.19
N PRO A 55 -7.97 0.70 9.90
CA PRO A 55 -8.56 2.03 9.88
C PRO A 55 -8.23 2.75 8.56
N GLY A 56 -8.84 3.92 8.32
CA GLY A 56 -8.44 4.78 7.19
C GLY A 56 -6.96 5.18 7.27
N GLY A 57 -6.45 5.42 8.48
CA GLY A 57 -5.06 5.78 8.73
C GLY A 57 -4.71 7.21 8.29
N ASN A 58 -3.42 7.54 8.37
CA ASN A 58 -2.93 8.82 7.87
C ASN A 58 -2.96 8.84 6.34
N VAL A 59 -3.24 10.00 5.76
CA VAL A 59 -3.05 10.22 4.31
C VAL A 59 -1.57 10.00 3.96
N PRO A 60 -1.24 9.22 2.91
CA PRO A 60 0.14 9.12 2.46
C PRO A 60 0.63 10.49 1.98
N MET A 61 1.87 10.84 2.30
CA MET A 61 2.52 12.09 1.88
C MET A 61 3.88 11.79 1.25
N GLY A 62 4.25 12.55 0.22
CA GLY A 62 5.53 12.43 -0.46
C GLY A 62 5.65 11.17 -1.32
N VAL A 63 6.89 10.75 -1.57
CA VAL A 63 7.18 9.58 -2.41
C VAL A 63 6.81 8.29 -1.66
N LYS A 64 6.12 7.42 -2.38
CA LYS A 64 5.82 6.04 -1.98
C LYS A 64 6.24 5.08 -3.07
N ASP A 65 6.97 4.05 -2.68
CA ASP A 65 7.26 2.93 -3.56
C ASP A 65 6.05 2.01 -3.61
N GLY A 66 5.88 1.30 -4.73
CA GLY A 66 4.68 0.57 -5.05
C GLY A 66 4.92 -0.88 -5.43
N TRP A 67 4.05 -1.77 -4.95
CA TRP A 67 4.09 -3.19 -5.31
C TRP A 67 2.69 -3.72 -5.58
N VAL A 68 2.55 -4.55 -6.62
CA VAL A 68 1.33 -5.35 -6.80
C VAL A 68 1.37 -6.52 -5.82
N ALA A 69 0.26 -6.73 -5.11
CA ALA A 69 0.07 -7.87 -4.22
C ALA A 69 -0.74 -8.97 -4.91
N ARG A 70 -1.83 -8.62 -5.60
CA ARG A 70 -2.56 -9.57 -6.47
C ARG A 70 -3.08 -8.86 -7.73
N PRO A 71 -3.21 -9.56 -8.85
CA PRO A 71 -2.95 -11.00 -9.02
C PRO A 71 -1.45 -11.31 -9.22
N PRO A 72 -0.96 -12.52 -8.86
CA PRO A 72 0.47 -12.88 -8.91
C PRO A 72 1.12 -12.67 -10.28
N GLU A 73 0.38 -12.89 -11.36
CA GLU A 73 0.86 -12.78 -12.74
C GLU A 73 1.27 -11.35 -13.11
N MET A 74 0.72 -10.34 -12.42
CA MET A 74 1.08 -8.93 -12.62
C MET A 74 2.35 -8.53 -11.87
N GLN A 75 2.75 -9.26 -10.82
CA GLN A 75 3.87 -8.87 -9.97
C GLN A 75 5.21 -8.84 -10.73
N GLY A 76 5.38 -9.69 -11.75
CA GLY A 76 6.63 -9.81 -12.50
C GLY A 76 6.89 -8.67 -13.49
N TRP A 77 5.83 -8.08 -14.05
CA TRP A 77 5.96 -7.02 -15.06
C TRP A 77 5.52 -5.64 -14.57
N ALA A 78 4.71 -5.54 -13.51
CA ALA A 78 4.24 -4.26 -12.99
C ALA A 78 5.37 -3.24 -12.76
N PRO A 79 6.56 -3.60 -12.22
CA PRO A 79 7.67 -2.65 -12.04
C PRO A 79 8.19 -2.00 -13.34
N ALA A 80 7.94 -2.60 -14.50
CA ALA A 80 8.29 -2.00 -15.79
C ALA A 80 7.38 -0.83 -16.18
N LEU A 81 6.17 -0.77 -15.61
CA LEU A 81 5.14 0.24 -15.93
C LEU A 81 4.84 1.16 -14.76
N TRP A 82 4.92 0.67 -13.52
CA TRP A 82 4.54 1.39 -12.32
C TRP A 82 5.45 1.00 -11.15
N ILE A 83 6.04 2.01 -10.50
CA ILE A 83 6.97 1.82 -9.37
C ILE A 83 6.49 2.48 -8.07
N GLY A 84 5.33 3.13 -8.09
CA GLY A 84 4.80 3.82 -6.92
C GLY A 84 4.09 5.11 -7.27
N LYS A 85 4.00 6.02 -6.30
CA LYS A 85 3.24 7.26 -6.39
C LYS A 85 3.96 8.39 -5.64
N THR A 86 3.78 9.63 -6.07
CA THR A 86 4.14 10.83 -5.32
C THR A 86 2.86 11.49 -4.86
N PHE A 87 2.70 11.64 -3.55
CA PHE A 87 1.54 12.26 -2.93
C PHE A 87 1.81 13.72 -2.59
N TYR A 88 1.01 14.60 -3.19
CA TYR A 88 0.98 16.04 -2.96
C TYR A 88 -0.23 16.37 -2.07
N THR A 89 -0.19 15.85 -0.85
CA THR A 89 -1.32 15.83 0.10
C THR A 89 -0.96 16.55 1.40
N GLY A 90 -2.00 17.07 2.06
CA GLY A 90 -1.98 17.46 3.47
C GLY A 90 -3.00 16.63 4.25
N PRO A 91 -3.29 16.95 5.53
CA PRO A 91 -4.17 16.16 6.40
C PRO A 91 -5.57 15.86 5.83
N GLU A 92 -6.08 16.73 4.97
CA GLU A 92 -7.43 16.64 4.38
C GLU A 92 -7.44 15.98 2.98
N GLY A 93 -6.30 15.47 2.49
CA GLY A 93 -6.16 14.97 1.13
C GLY A 93 -5.36 15.91 0.22
N GLY A 94 -5.61 15.82 -1.09
CA GLY A 94 -4.86 16.56 -2.12
C GLY A 94 -4.91 15.84 -3.46
N PHE A 95 -3.77 15.66 -4.10
CA PHE A 95 -3.66 14.84 -5.31
C PHE A 95 -2.38 14.00 -5.29
N LEU A 96 -2.28 13.08 -6.22
CA LEU A 96 -1.06 12.31 -6.45
C LEU A 96 -0.72 12.22 -7.93
N MET A 97 0.52 11.83 -8.18
CA MET A 97 1.00 11.39 -9.47
C MET A 97 1.51 9.96 -9.35
N ASN A 98 1.19 9.08 -10.29
CA ASN A 98 1.86 7.78 -10.39
C ASN A 98 3.27 7.97 -10.91
N ARG A 99 4.20 7.18 -10.37
CA ARG A 99 5.57 7.09 -10.83
C ARG A 99 5.66 5.94 -11.83
N LEU A 100 5.73 6.28 -13.10
CA LEU A 100 5.66 5.35 -14.22
C LEU A 100 7.06 4.95 -14.69
N THR A 101 7.17 3.70 -15.11
CA THR A 101 8.41 3.05 -15.57
C THR A 101 9.54 3.05 -14.52
N GLY A 102 10.65 2.38 -14.82
CA GLY A 102 11.85 2.42 -13.98
C GLY A 102 12.48 3.82 -13.85
N ALA A 103 12.12 4.77 -14.72
CA ALA A 103 12.58 6.16 -14.64
C ALA A 103 11.76 7.01 -13.63
N GLY A 104 10.62 6.51 -13.15
CA GLY A 104 9.79 7.23 -12.17
C GLY A 104 9.16 8.51 -12.71
N ILE A 105 8.85 8.56 -14.01
CA ILE A 105 8.22 9.71 -14.65
C ILE A 105 6.80 9.86 -14.08
N GLU A 106 6.45 11.05 -13.64
CA GLU A 106 5.12 11.31 -13.09
C GLU A 106 4.04 11.35 -14.18
N GLY A 107 2.96 10.61 -13.97
CA GLY A 107 1.81 10.52 -14.85
C GLY A 107 0.56 10.03 -14.14
N TRP A 108 -0.56 9.94 -14.86
CA TRP A 108 -1.85 9.47 -14.35
C TRP A 108 -2.24 10.12 -13.01
N PRO A 109 -2.57 11.44 -13.02
CA PRO A 109 -3.00 12.15 -11.83
C PRO A 109 -4.30 11.58 -11.23
N ALA A 110 -4.39 11.60 -9.90
CA ALA A 110 -5.61 11.27 -9.19
C ALA A 110 -5.86 12.23 -8.02
N ASP A 111 -7.13 12.56 -7.78
CA ASP A 111 -7.56 13.29 -6.59
C ASP A 111 -7.51 12.36 -5.38
N VAL A 112 -7.05 12.86 -4.24
CA VAL A 112 -6.94 12.13 -2.98
C VAL A 112 -7.86 12.75 -1.94
N TYR A 113 -8.81 11.97 -1.42
CA TYR A 113 -9.74 12.43 -0.39
C TYR A 113 -10.25 11.27 0.45
N SER A 114 -10.78 11.55 1.64
CA SER A 114 -11.44 10.54 2.47
C SER A 114 -12.84 10.27 1.96
N GLY A 115 -13.21 9.00 1.80
CA GLY A 115 -14.54 8.58 1.34
C GLY A 115 -14.92 7.19 1.86
N PRO A 116 -16.15 6.71 1.57
CA PRO A 116 -16.54 5.33 1.87
C PRO A 116 -15.84 4.35 0.94
N ALA A 117 -15.29 3.26 1.49
CA ALA A 117 -14.72 2.19 0.70
C ALA A 117 -15.79 1.43 -0.10
N LEU A 118 -15.44 0.96 -1.30
CA LEU A 118 -16.25 0.04 -2.09
C LEU A 118 -16.34 -1.34 -1.42
N MET A 119 -15.30 -1.77 -0.71
CA MET A 119 -15.27 -3.07 -0.02
C MET A 119 -16.27 -3.20 1.14
N ASP A 120 -16.42 -2.17 1.97
CA ASP A 120 -17.18 -2.26 3.23
C ASP A 120 -17.96 -1.00 3.64
N GLY A 121 -17.90 0.07 2.83
CA GLY A 121 -18.54 1.36 3.11
C GLY A 121 -17.89 2.17 4.25
N ARG A 122 -16.88 1.65 4.94
CA ARG A 122 -16.18 2.35 6.02
C ARG A 122 -15.15 3.35 5.44
N PRO A 123 -14.73 4.36 6.23
CA PRO A 123 -13.77 5.37 5.76
C PRO A 123 -12.48 4.77 5.18
N THR A 124 -12.04 5.33 4.06
CA THR A 124 -10.80 4.98 3.35
C THR A 124 -10.25 6.21 2.64
N TRP A 125 -8.98 6.17 2.26
CA TRP A 125 -8.43 7.16 1.32
C TRP A 125 -8.73 6.72 -0.11
N VAL A 126 -9.47 7.54 -0.81
CA VAL A 126 -9.84 7.35 -2.20
C VAL A 126 -8.79 8.02 -3.08
N LEU A 127 -8.34 7.31 -4.13
CA LEU A 127 -7.54 7.88 -5.21
C LEU A 127 -8.38 7.83 -6.49
N ASN A 128 -8.96 8.96 -6.86
CA ASN A 128 -9.89 9.07 -7.98
C ASN A 128 -9.18 9.57 -9.25
N TYR A 129 -9.06 8.71 -10.25
CA TYR A 129 -8.39 9.01 -11.52
C TYR A 129 -9.29 9.70 -12.55
N ALA A 130 -10.41 10.31 -12.14
CA ALA A 130 -11.22 11.13 -13.04
C ALA A 130 -10.42 12.21 -13.81
N PRO A 131 -9.36 12.83 -13.24
CA PRO A 131 -8.50 13.75 -13.99
C PRO A 131 -7.60 13.08 -15.05
N SER A 132 -7.37 11.76 -14.96
CA SER A 132 -6.55 11.03 -15.92
C SER A 132 -7.36 10.65 -17.16
N PRO A 133 -6.78 10.74 -18.38
CA PRO A 133 -7.45 10.19 -19.57
C PRO A 133 -7.51 8.65 -19.53
N THR A 134 -6.48 8.02 -18.97
CA THR A 134 -6.34 6.59 -18.72
C THR A 134 -5.32 6.40 -17.59
N PRO A 135 -5.39 5.35 -16.77
CA PRO A 135 -6.51 4.41 -16.65
C PRO A 135 -7.72 5.03 -15.93
N GLN A 136 -8.92 4.52 -16.20
CA GLN A 136 -10.15 4.92 -15.50
C GLN A 136 -10.36 4.06 -14.25
N VAL A 137 -9.43 4.14 -13.30
CA VAL A 137 -9.49 3.36 -12.05
C VAL A 137 -9.96 4.19 -10.87
N TYR A 138 -10.52 3.50 -9.89
CA TYR A 138 -10.83 4.00 -8.56
C TYR A 138 -9.98 3.21 -7.58
N ASP A 139 -8.99 3.84 -6.97
CA ASP A 139 -8.23 3.16 -5.92
C ASP A 139 -8.80 3.51 -4.55
N GLU A 140 -8.74 2.57 -3.62
CA GLU A 140 -8.97 2.80 -2.20
C GLU A 140 -7.84 2.21 -1.38
N ILE A 141 -7.37 2.93 -0.37
CA ILE A 141 -6.23 2.52 0.46
C ILE A 141 -6.50 2.76 1.94
N ARG A 142 -5.96 1.85 2.76
CA ARG A 142 -5.92 1.96 4.21
C ARG A 142 -4.50 1.74 4.72
N GLU A 143 -4.11 2.45 5.77
CA GLU A 143 -2.84 2.21 6.46
C GLU A 143 -2.97 0.95 7.32
N VAL A 144 -2.25 -0.12 6.96
CA VAL A 144 -2.34 -1.42 7.64
C VAL A 144 -1.29 -1.60 8.73
N THR A 145 -0.17 -0.89 8.58
CA THR A 145 0.87 -0.67 9.60
C THR A 145 1.48 0.71 9.37
N PRO A 146 2.15 1.33 10.35
CA PRO A 146 2.72 2.66 10.19
C PRO A 146 3.61 2.76 8.95
N GLY A 147 3.20 3.62 8.01
CA GLY A 147 3.91 3.85 6.76
C GLY A 147 3.77 2.74 5.71
N VAL A 148 2.79 1.84 5.83
CA VAL A 148 2.41 0.87 4.79
C VAL A 148 0.91 0.96 4.55
N TRP A 149 0.54 1.27 3.31
CA TRP A 149 -0.85 1.28 2.87
C TRP A 149 -1.13 0.08 1.98
N PHE A 150 -2.25 -0.59 2.21
CA PHE A 150 -2.76 -1.64 1.35
C PHE A 150 -4.02 -1.16 0.64
N GLY A 151 -4.15 -1.50 -0.65
CA GLY A 151 -5.16 -0.91 -1.50
C GLY A 151 -5.73 -1.81 -2.57
N TYR A 152 -6.92 -1.45 -3.01
CA TYR A 152 -7.67 -2.08 -4.10
C TYR A 152 -7.75 -1.08 -5.24
N SER A 153 -7.52 -1.56 -6.46
CA SER A 153 -7.69 -0.77 -7.67
C SER A 153 -8.85 -1.35 -8.47
N TRP A 154 -9.90 -0.55 -8.63
CA TRP A 154 -11.13 -0.93 -9.29
C TRP A 154 -11.18 -0.32 -10.68
N TRP A 155 -11.24 -1.15 -11.71
CA TRP A 155 -11.46 -0.68 -13.08
C TRP A 155 -12.90 -0.20 -13.24
N ARG A 156 -13.09 1.00 -13.79
CA ARG A 156 -14.42 1.53 -14.14
C ARG A 156 -14.63 1.45 -15.65
N ASP A 157 -15.66 0.73 -16.06
CA ASP A 157 -16.09 0.67 -17.46
C ASP A 157 -17.61 0.56 -17.56
N GLY A 158 -18.24 1.42 -18.38
CA GLY A 158 -19.68 1.35 -18.64
C GLY A 158 -20.59 1.38 -17.40
N GLY A 159 -20.14 1.96 -16.28
CA GLY A 159 -20.86 1.95 -14.99
C GLY A 159 -20.65 0.69 -14.14
N GLN A 160 -19.84 -0.26 -14.60
CA GLN A 160 -19.41 -1.41 -13.83
C GLN A 160 -18.08 -1.11 -13.13
N VAL A 161 -17.89 -1.73 -11.97
CA VAL A 161 -16.63 -1.77 -11.24
C VAL A 161 -16.16 -3.21 -11.10
N SER A 162 -14.92 -3.47 -11.49
CA SER A 162 -14.29 -4.79 -11.36
C SER A 162 -12.92 -4.65 -10.71
N LEU A 163 -12.55 -5.60 -9.86
CA LEU A 163 -11.24 -5.59 -9.23
C LEU A 163 -10.17 -5.81 -10.31
N MET A 164 -9.28 -4.83 -10.49
CA MET A 164 -8.14 -4.94 -11.40
C MET A 164 -6.97 -5.59 -10.67
N LEU A 165 -6.59 -5.05 -9.51
CA LEU A 165 -5.47 -5.51 -8.69
C LEU A 165 -5.60 -5.03 -7.24
N THR A 166 -4.82 -5.62 -6.34
CA THR A 166 -4.44 -4.99 -5.07
C THR A 166 -2.97 -4.62 -5.06
N PHE A 167 -2.64 -3.58 -4.29
CA PHE A 167 -1.31 -3.02 -4.26
C PHE A 167 -0.94 -2.54 -2.86
N ILE A 168 0.35 -2.29 -2.69
CA ILE A 168 0.97 -1.83 -1.45
C ILE A 168 1.75 -0.55 -1.75
N LEU A 169 1.75 0.40 -0.81
CA LEU A 169 2.54 1.62 -0.85
C LEU A 169 3.34 1.77 0.46
N ALA A 170 4.59 2.24 0.40
CA ALA A 170 5.41 2.52 1.60
C ALA A 170 6.39 3.68 1.41
#